data_AF-A0ABD1FT25-F1
#
_entry.id   AF-A0ABD1FT25-F1
#
_cell.length_a   1.000
_cell.length_b   1.000
_cell.length_c   1.000
_cell.angle_alpha   90.00
_cell.angle_beta   90.00
_cell.angle_gamma   90.00
#
_symmetry.space_group_name_H-M   'P 1'
#
loop_
_entity.id
_entity.type
_entity.pdbx_description
1 polymer ?
#
loop_
_entity_poly.entity_id
_entity_poly.type
_entity_poly.pdbx_seq_one_letter_code
_entity_poly.pdbx_strand_id
1 'polypeptide(L)'
;MDLAQVVAFVKECLGVEVEMSGCKAPITTFIIEPFVPHDQEYYLSIVFDRLGYTISFSECGGIEIEENWDKVKTIFLPTEKPMTL
;
A
#
# COMPACT_ATOMS: atom_id res chain seq x y z
N MET A 1 1.86 9.35 -17.77
CA MET A 1 1.21 8.49 -18.77
C MET A 1 0.04 9.25 -19.35
N ASP A 2 -0.14 9.26 -20.67
CA ASP A 2 -1.35 9.87 -21.24
C ASP A 2 -2.56 8.94 -21.06
N LEU A 3 -3.78 9.48 -21.11
CA LEU A 3 -5.00 8.70 -20.87
C LEU A 3 -5.22 7.62 -21.95
N ALA A 4 -4.74 7.83 -23.18
CA ALA A 4 -4.90 6.86 -24.26
C ALA A 4 -4.07 5.58 -24.00
N GLN A 5 -2.85 5.75 -23.48
CA GLN A 5 -1.99 4.66 -23.02
C GLN A 5 -2.65 3.89 -21.86
N VAL A 6 -3.23 4.59 -20.88
CA VAL A 6 -3.96 3.94 -19.77
C VAL A 6 -5.14 3.13 -20.30
N VAL A 7 -5.92 3.67 -21.24
CA VAL A 7 -7.05 2.95 -21.86
C VAL A 7 -6.59 1.70 -22.61
N ALA A 8 -5.46 1.76 -23.33
CA ALA A 8 -4.90 0.62 -24.01
C ALA A 8 -4.49 -0.48 -23.01
N PHE A 9 -3.75 -0.10 -21.96
CA PHE A 9 -3.33 -1.01 -20.90
C PHE A 9 -4.53 -1.68 -20.20
N VAL A 10 -5.56 -0.91 -19.83
CA VAL A 10 -6.77 -1.46 -19.20
C VAL A 10 -7.45 -2.48 -20.13
N LYS A 11 -7.55 -2.21 -21.43
CA LYS A 11 -8.17 -3.14 -22.39
C LYS A 11 -7.38 -4.45 -22.54
N GLU A 12 -6.05 -4.38 -22.44
CA GLU A 12 -5.20 -5.57 -22.51
C GLU A 12 -5.32 -6.43 -21.26
N CYS A 13 -5.48 -5.82 -20.08
CA CYS A 13 -5.53 -6.55 -18.81
C CYS A 13 -6.94 -6.95 -18.37
N LEU A 14 -7.98 -6.22 -18.78
CA LEU A 14 -9.36 -6.46 -18.34
C LEU A 14 -9.85 -7.84 -18.83
N GLY A 15 -10.32 -8.66 -17.89
CA GLY A 15 -10.82 -10.01 -18.14
C GLY A 15 -9.73 -11.08 -18.24
N VAL A 16 -8.44 -10.70 -18.24
CA VAL A 16 -7.33 -11.66 -18.19
C VAL A 16 -7.30 -12.34 -16.82
N GLU A 17 -7.22 -13.68 -16.84
CA GLU A 17 -7.05 -14.46 -15.61
C GLU A 17 -5.62 -14.35 -15.08
N VAL A 18 -5.50 -14.07 -13.79
CA VAL A 18 -4.23 -14.05 -13.05
C VAL A 18 -4.32 -15.03 -11.90
N GLU A 19 -3.21 -15.71 -11.62
CA GLU A 19 -3.07 -16.60 -10.46
C GLU A 19 -2.14 -15.94 -9.42
N MET A 20 -2.64 -15.76 -8.20
CA MET A 20 -1.89 -15.22 -7.07
C MET A 20 -2.13 -16.10 -5.84
N SER A 21 -1.06 -16.66 -5.28
CA SER A 21 -1.13 -17.51 -4.08
C SER A 21 -2.17 -18.64 -4.16
N GLY A 22 -2.27 -19.29 -5.34
CA GLY A 22 -3.21 -20.39 -5.61
C GLY A 22 -4.65 -19.97 -5.88
N CYS A 23 -4.96 -18.67 -5.89
CA CYS A 23 -6.25 -18.13 -6.28
C CYS A 23 -6.17 -17.64 -7.74
N LYS A 24 -7.06 -18.16 -8.59
CA LYS A 24 -7.14 -17.79 -10.02
C LYS A 24 -8.45 -17.10 -10.32
N ALA A 25 -8.39 -15.87 -10.85
CA ALA A 25 -9.56 -15.06 -11.18
C ALA A 25 -9.24 -14.00 -12.25
N PRO A 26 -10.24 -13.50 -13.00
CA PRO A 26 -10.04 -12.41 -13.96
C PRO A 26 -9.89 -11.05 -13.28
N ILE A 27 -9.08 -10.17 -13.86
CA ILE A 27 -9.03 -8.75 -13.46
C ILE A 27 -10.29 -8.05 -13.97
N THR A 28 -11.09 -7.47 -13.09
CA THR A 28 -12.38 -6.83 -13.45
C THR A 28 -12.46 -5.35 -13.11
N THR A 29 -11.54 -4.86 -12.27
CA THR A 29 -11.60 -3.50 -11.71
C THR A 29 -10.20 -2.90 -11.71
N PHE A 30 -10.11 -1.62 -12.10
CA PHE A 30 -8.88 -0.83 -12.12
C PHE A 30 -9.07 0.47 -11.35
N ILE A 31 -8.01 0.95 -10.72
CA ILE A 31 -7.94 2.27 -10.10
C ILE A 31 -6.95 3.09 -10.93
N ILE A 32 -7.35 4.30 -11.33
CA ILE A 32 -6.53 5.21 -12.12
C ILE A 32 -6.32 6.48 -11.31
N GLU A 33 -5.06 6.82 -11.07
CA GLU A 33 -4.67 8.01 -10.32
C GLU A 33 -3.62 8.82 -11.11
N PRO A 34 -3.51 10.14 -10.87
CA PRO A 34 -2.45 10.95 -11.46
C PRO A 34 -1.06 10.42 -11.07
N PHE A 35 -0.11 10.46 -12.00
CA PHE A 35 1.28 10.16 -11.67
C PHE A 35 1.85 11.26 -10.77
N VAL A 36 2.43 10.84 -9.64
CA VAL A 36 3.09 11.74 -8.69
C VAL A 36 4.61 11.56 -8.83
N PRO A 37 5.33 12.46 -9.52
CA PRO A 37 6.79 12.39 -9.57
C PRO A 37 7.37 12.67 -8.18
N HIS A 38 8.24 11.79 -7.69
CA HIS A 38 8.89 11.94 -6.40
C HIS A 38 10.22 11.17 -6.37
N ASP A 39 11.11 11.57 -5.47
CA ASP A 39 12.40 10.91 -5.24
C ASP A 39 12.42 10.09 -3.93
N GLN A 40 11.37 10.18 -3.11
CA GLN A 40 11.30 9.59 -1.77
C GLN A 40 9.94 8.94 -1.54
N GLU A 41 9.95 7.75 -0.94
CA GLU A 41 8.76 6.99 -0.54
C GLU A 41 8.82 6.71 0.96
N TYR A 42 7.68 6.83 1.65
CA TYR A 42 7.55 6.58 3.08
C TYR A 42 6.58 5.43 3.33
N TYR A 43 6.76 4.72 4.44
CA TYR A 43 5.82 3.72 4.91
C TYR A 43 5.11 4.21 6.17
N LEU A 44 3.79 4.08 6.19
CA LEU A 44 2.96 4.27 7.37
C LEU A 44 1.93 3.15 7.42
N SER A 45 1.88 2.43 8.54
CA SER A 45 0.86 1.42 8.81
C SER A 45 0.25 1.63 10.18
N ILE A 46 -1.07 1.44 10.27
CA ILE A 46 -1.83 1.51 11.51
C ILE A 46 -2.66 0.24 11.57
N VAL A 47 -2.31 -0.64 12.50
CA VAL A 47 -3.01 -1.89 12.75
C VAL A 47 -3.74 -1.78 14.07
N PHE A 48 -5.03 -2.07 14.06
CA PHE A 48 -5.81 -2.15 15.29
C PHE A 48 -5.56 -3.48 15.99
N ASP A 49 -5.28 -3.38 17.29
CA ASP A 49 -5.19 -4.49 18.23
C ASP A 49 -6.29 -4.35 19.29
N ARG A 50 -6.56 -5.43 20.04
CA ARG A 50 -7.63 -5.43 21.07
C ARG A 50 -7.58 -4.24 22.04
N LEU A 51 -6.39 -3.75 22.37
CA LEU A 51 -6.16 -2.73 23.40
C LEU A 51 -5.60 -1.41 22.84
N GLY A 52 -5.56 -1.24 21.52
CA GLY A 52 -4.94 -0.05 20.93
C GLY A 52 -4.62 -0.17 19.46
N TYR A 53 -3.66 0.63 19.03
CA TYR A 53 -3.17 0.65 17.65
C TYR A 53 -1.66 0.49 17.65
N THR A 54 -1.18 -0.43 16.83
CA THR A 54 0.23 -0.51 16.45
C THR A 54 0.46 0.41 15.26
N ILE A 55 1.25 1.46 15.45
CA ILE A 55 1.59 2.45 14.42
C ILE A 55 3.05 2.23 14.02
N SER A 56 3.29 1.96 12.74
CA SER A 56 4.62 1.69 12.18
C SER A 56 4.98 2.72 11.11
N PHE A 57 6.20 3.25 11.15
CA PHE A 57 6.70 4.26 10.22
C PHE A 57 8.12 3.96 9.73
N SER A 58 8.41 4.25 8.47
CA SER A 58 9.77 4.20 7.88
C SER A 58 9.96 5.29 6.83
N GLU A 59 11.18 5.83 6.77
CA GLU A 59 11.65 6.72 5.69
C GLU A 59 12.13 5.94 4.45
N CYS A 60 12.19 4.62 4.54
CA CYS A 60 12.49 3.72 3.42
C CYS A 60 11.21 2.96 3.04
N GLY A 61 10.23 3.68 2.47
CA GLY A 61 8.98 3.11 1.98
C GLY A 61 9.11 2.43 0.62
N GLY A 62 8.00 2.37 -0.12
CA GLY A 62 7.97 1.82 -1.46
C GLY A 62 7.69 0.33 -1.53
N ILE A 63 7.86 -0.23 -2.73
CA ILE A 63 7.65 -1.66 -3.00
C ILE A 63 8.65 -2.56 -2.24
N GLU A 64 9.86 -2.04 -1.98
CA GLU A 64 10.95 -2.76 -1.31
C GLU A 64 10.93 -2.63 0.23
N ILE A 65 9.79 -2.23 0.82
CA ILE A 65 9.66 -2.06 2.28
C ILE A 65 9.94 -3.35 3.04
N GLU A 66 9.61 -4.51 2.48
CA GLU A 66 9.82 -5.82 3.12
C GLU A 66 11.31 -6.11 3.33
N GLU A 67 12.19 -5.63 2.43
CA GLU A 67 13.64 -5.76 2.56
C GLU A 67 14.24 -4.81 3.61
N ASN A 68 13.51 -3.75 3.97
CA ASN A 68 13.93 -2.69 4.89
C ASN A 68 13.20 -2.75 6.24
N TRP A 69 12.66 -3.92 6.61
CA TRP A 69 11.84 -4.07 7.82
C TRP A 69 12.58 -3.71 9.11
N ASP A 70 13.90 -3.88 9.13
CA ASP A 70 14.79 -3.49 10.23
C ASP A 70 14.82 -1.97 10.48
N LYS A 71 14.45 -1.16 9.48
CA LYS A 71 14.39 0.32 9.57
C LYS A 71 13.02 0.83 10.02
N VAL A 72 12.02 -0.04 10.12
CA VAL A 72 10.67 0.33 10.55
C VAL A 72 10.68 0.61 12.05
N LYS A 73 10.17 1.79 12.44
CA LYS A 73 9.93 2.15 13.84
C LYS A 73 8.47 1.92 14.17
N THR A 74 8.22 1.31 15.33
CA THR A 74 6.86 0.98 15.78
C THR A 74 6.60 1.56 17.16
N ILE A 75 5.40 2.12 17.33
CA ILE A 75 4.85 2.53 18.62
C ILE A 75 3.50 1.86 18.86
N PHE A 76 3.16 1.65 20.12
CA PHE A 76 1.83 1.19 20.52
C PHE A 76 1.05 2.33 21.16
N LEU A 77 -0.11 2.66 20.58
CA LEU A 77 -1.05 3.64 21.09
C LEU A 77 -2.18 2.92 21.83
N PRO A 78 -2.19 2.93 23.19
CA PRO A 78 -3.25 2.27 23.95
C PRO A 78 -4.57 3.05 23.85
N THR A 79 -5.69 2.33 23.77
CA THR A 79 -7.04 2.93 23.67
C THR A 79 -7.37 3.87 24.84
N GLU A 80 -6.81 3.60 26.01
CA GLU A 80 -7.10 4.34 27.25
C GLU A 80 -6.31 5.66 27.37
N LYS A 81 -5.35 5.93 26.49
CA LYS A 81 -4.64 7.22 26.48
C LYS A 81 -4.94 8.03 25.22
N PRO A 82 -5.35 9.31 25.37
CA PRO A 82 -5.43 10.21 24.25
C PRO A 82 -4.03 10.51 23.69
N MET A 83 -3.95 10.77 22.38
CA MET A 83 -2.71 11.22 21.72
C MET A 83 -2.38 12.70 21.96
N THR A 84 -3.30 13.45 22.56
CA THR A 84 -3.10 14.86 22.89
C THR A 84 -2.47 15.00 24.27
N LEU A 85 -1.57 15.97 24.42
CA LEU A 85 -1.00 16.40 25.70
C LEU A 85 -2.09 16.80 26.71
#